data_AF-A0A1I5E0T3-F1
#
_entry.id   AF-A0A1I5E0T3-F1
#
_cell.length_a   1.000
_cell.length_b   1.000
_cell.length_c   1.000
_cell.angle_alpha   90.00
_cell.angle_beta   90.00
_cell.angle_gamma   90.00
#
_symmetry.space_group_name_H-M   'P 1'
#
loop_
_entity.id
_entity.type
_entity.pdbx_description
1 polymer ?
#
loop_
_entity_poly.entity_id
_entity_poly.type
_entity_poly.pdbx_seq_one_letter_code
_entity_poly.pdbx_strand_id
1 'polypeptide(L)'
;MVASEEEIARRLQERDSARSVRRARAATAVGELARRHAELAGQLADLERELGEVLTAAGEVIDVPELAQVTDVPADDLARWRDQAAKPARGGKRKRPSAKKNDAPGKGTQAATAARATRPAAPAAPESVAGGAAGRVASH
;
A
#
# COMPACT_ATOMS: atom_id res chain seq x y z
N MET A 1 -25.35 43.76 3.66
CA MET A 1 -24.00 44.17 4.12
C MET A 1 -23.04 43.05 3.73
N VAL A 2 -21.99 43.38 3.00
CA VAL A 2 -20.95 42.42 2.56
C VAL A 2 -19.93 42.29 3.69
N ALA A 3 -19.47 41.08 3.99
CA ALA A 3 -18.44 40.85 5.01
C ALA A 3 -17.13 41.52 4.59
N SER A 4 -16.42 42.14 5.53
CA SER A 4 -15.11 42.73 5.24
C SER A 4 -14.11 41.63 4.86
N GLU A 5 -13.10 41.98 4.05
CA GLU A 5 -12.08 41.02 3.61
C GLU A 5 -11.36 40.34 4.78
N GLU A 6 -11.13 41.06 5.87
CA GLU A 6 -10.53 40.55 7.11
C GLU A 6 -11.41 39.48 7.76
N GLU A 7 -12.73 39.66 7.75
CA GLU A 7 -13.66 38.69 8.31
C GLU A 7 -13.80 37.44 7.43
N ILE A 8 -13.68 37.61 6.10
CA ILE A 8 -13.63 36.49 5.15
C ILE A 8 -12.34 35.68 5.35
N ALA A 9 -11.20 36.35 5.46
CA ALA A 9 -9.90 35.72 5.68
C ALA A 9 -9.87 34.93 7.01
N ARG A 10 -10.37 35.54 8.09
CA ARG A 10 -10.46 34.89 9.41
C ARG A 10 -11.33 33.62 9.37
N ARG A 11 -12.53 33.70 8.77
CA ARG A 11 -13.41 32.54 8.64
C ARG A 11 -12.81 31.43 7.79
N LEU A 12 -12.03 31.76 6.77
CA LEU A 12 -11.34 30.76 5.94
C LEU A 12 -10.21 30.06 6.71
N GLN A 13 -9.40 30.81 7.44
CA GLN A 13 -8.31 30.27 8.26
C GLN A 13 -8.83 29.37 9.41
N GLU A 14 -9.92 29.75 10.06
CA GLU A 14 -10.58 28.92 11.08
C GLU A 14 -11.13 27.62 10.47
N ARG A 15 -11.71 27.67 9.26
CA ARG A 15 -12.18 26.46 8.57
C ARG A 15 -11.04 25.55 8.10
N ASP A 16 -9.97 26.13 7.58
CA ASP A 16 -8.82 25.36 7.10
C ASP A 16 -8.06 24.72 8.26
N SER A 17 -7.86 25.43 9.36
CA SER A 17 -7.28 24.86 10.60
C SER A 17 -8.12 23.70 11.15
N ALA A 18 -9.45 23.81 11.18
CA ALA A 18 -10.31 22.70 11.59
C ALA A 18 -10.18 21.48 10.65
N ARG A 19 -10.01 21.71 9.34
CA ARG A 19 -9.81 20.64 8.34
C ARG A 19 -8.42 20.01 8.48
N SER A 20 -7.38 20.81 8.67
CA SER A 20 -6.01 20.34 8.81
C SER A 20 -5.83 19.53 10.11
N VAL A 21 -6.45 19.94 11.22
CA VAL A 21 -6.48 19.15 12.47
C VAL A 21 -7.13 17.79 12.26
N ARG A 22 -8.26 17.72 11.56
CA ARG A 22 -8.92 16.43 11.24
C ARG A 22 -8.05 15.54 10.36
N ARG A 23 -7.39 16.11 9.35
CA ARG A 23 -6.45 15.38 8.48
C ARG A 23 -5.24 14.87 9.24
N ALA A 24 -4.66 15.69 10.10
CA ALA A 24 -3.53 15.31 10.93
C ALA A 24 -3.89 14.14 11.85
N ARG A 25 -5.03 14.22 12.56
CA ARG A 25 -5.52 13.13 13.41
C ARG A 25 -5.74 11.83 12.64
N ALA A 26 -6.35 11.90 11.46
CA ALA A 26 -6.56 10.72 10.61
C ALA A 26 -5.23 10.12 10.13
N ALA A 27 -4.29 10.95 9.69
CA ALA A 27 -2.97 10.51 9.26
C ALA A 27 -2.18 9.85 10.41
N THR A 28 -2.23 10.42 11.62
CA THR A 28 -1.61 9.82 12.80
C THR A 28 -2.24 8.47 13.14
N ALA A 29 -3.57 8.38 13.16
CA ALA A 29 -4.27 7.12 13.47
C ALA A 29 -3.94 6.02 12.45
N VAL A 30 -3.94 6.34 11.15
CA VAL A 30 -3.56 5.38 10.09
C VAL A 30 -2.09 4.99 10.21
N GLY A 31 -1.20 5.94 10.48
CA GLY A 31 0.24 5.64 10.67
C GLY A 31 0.52 4.77 11.90
N GLU A 32 -0.25 4.93 12.98
CA GLU A 32 -0.17 4.05 14.14
C GLU A 32 -0.70 2.64 13.84
N LEU A 33 -1.85 2.53 13.20
CA LEU A 33 -2.43 1.24 12.81
C LEU A 33 -1.51 0.49 11.83
N ALA A 34 -0.94 1.19 10.85
CA ALA A 34 0.00 0.59 9.91
C ALA A 34 1.25 0.06 10.60
N ARG A 35 1.78 0.78 11.60
CA ARG A 35 2.92 0.32 12.39
C ARG A 35 2.59 -0.93 13.20
N ARG A 36 1.44 -0.94 13.88
CA ARG A 36 0.97 -2.13 14.63
C ARG A 36 0.72 -3.32 13.71
N HIS A 37 0.16 -3.09 12.52
CA HIS A 37 -0.03 -4.14 11.53
C HIS A 37 1.31 -4.72 11.05
N ALA A 38 2.30 -3.87 10.79
CA ALA A 38 3.63 -4.34 10.40
C ALA A 38 4.32 -5.16 11.51
N GLU A 39 4.16 -4.74 12.77
CA GLU A 39 4.66 -5.47 13.93
C GLU A 39 4.00 -6.85 14.07
N LEU A 40 2.66 -6.90 14.03
CA LEU A 40 1.90 -8.16 14.09
C LEU A 40 2.21 -9.08 12.90
N ALA A 41 2.39 -8.51 11.70
CA ALA A 41 2.79 -9.29 10.53
C ALA A 41 4.20 -9.89 10.69
N GLY A 42 5.11 -9.17 11.35
CA GLY A 42 6.42 -9.70 11.72
C GLY A 42 6.32 -10.86 12.70
N GLN A 43 5.57 -10.68 13.79
CA GLN A 43 5.32 -11.72 14.79
C GLN A 43 4.66 -12.96 14.17
N LEU A 44 3.68 -12.76 13.28
CA LEU A 44 3.03 -13.85 12.55
C LEU A 44 4.02 -14.60 11.66
N ALA A 45 4.90 -13.89 10.95
CA ALA A 45 5.91 -14.52 10.10
C ALA A 45 6.92 -15.34 10.91
N ASP A 46 7.30 -14.88 12.10
CA ASP A 46 8.15 -15.64 13.01
C ASP A 46 7.44 -16.91 13.52
N LEU A 47 6.17 -16.80 13.91
CA LEU A 47 5.36 -17.96 14.31
C LEU A 47 5.17 -18.96 13.16
N GLU A 48 4.88 -18.50 11.94
CA GLU A 48 4.77 -19.37 10.76
C GLU A 48 6.09 -20.11 10.48
N ARG A 49 7.24 -19.48 10.74
CA ARG A 49 8.56 -20.14 10.62
C ARG A 49 8.74 -21.22 11.68
N GLU A 50 8.47 -20.91 12.95
CA GLU A 50 8.56 -21.89 14.05
C GLU A 50 7.61 -23.07 13.81
N LEU A 51 6.38 -22.81 13.36
CA LEU A 51 5.44 -23.85 12.94
C LEU A 51 6.02 -24.73 11.83
N GLY A 52 6.59 -24.14 10.79
CA GLY A 52 7.21 -24.90 9.71
C GLY A 52 8.41 -25.74 10.16
N GLU A 53 9.22 -25.26 11.11
CA GLU A 53 10.33 -26.01 11.72
C GLU A 53 9.80 -27.21 12.52
N VAL A 54 8.81 -26.99 13.39
CA VAL A 54 8.16 -28.06 14.16
C VAL A 54 7.49 -29.08 13.23
N LEU A 55 6.81 -28.63 12.17
CA LEU A 55 6.18 -29.51 11.18
C LEU A 55 7.21 -30.32 10.37
N THR A 56 8.38 -29.75 10.11
CA THR A 56 9.47 -30.47 9.44
C THR A 56 10.03 -31.57 10.34
N ALA A 57 10.23 -31.28 11.64
CA ALA A 57 10.67 -32.28 12.62
C ALA A 57 9.61 -33.35 12.90
N ALA A 58 8.33 -32.95 12.99
CA ALA A 58 7.21 -33.86 13.23
C ALA A 58 6.92 -34.77 12.03
N GLY A 59 7.34 -34.40 10.82
CA GLY A 59 7.13 -35.20 9.60
C GLY A 59 7.80 -36.57 9.61
N GLU A 60 8.73 -36.84 10.53
CA GLU A 60 9.28 -38.18 10.75
C GLU A 60 8.37 -39.08 11.61
N VAL A 61 7.43 -38.48 12.35
CA VAL A 61 6.58 -39.15 13.36
C VAL A 61 5.12 -39.18 12.92
N ILE A 62 4.63 -38.12 12.29
CA ILE A 62 3.22 -37.95 11.94
C ILE A 62 3.08 -37.22 10.60
N ASP A 63 2.22 -37.75 9.73
CA ASP A 63 1.97 -37.18 8.42
C ASP A 63 1.05 -35.94 8.49
N VAL A 64 1.18 -35.03 7.53
CA VAL A 64 0.37 -33.79 7.44
C VAL A 64 -1.15 -34.04 7.47
N PRO A 65 -1.72 -35.04 6.76
CA PRO A 65 -3.15 -35.32 6.79
C PRO A 65 -3.63 -35.83 8.15
N GLU A 66 -2.76 -36.48 8.93
CA GLU A 66 -3.08 -36.94 10.28
C GLU A 66 -3.06 -35.77 11.27
N LEU A 67 -2.04 -34.90 11.19
CA LEU A 67 -1.99 -33.65 11.98
C LEU A 67 -3.22 -32.76 11.74
N ALA A 68 -3.68 -32.65 10.50
CA ALA A 68 -4.86 -31.86 10.15
C ALA A 68 -6.13 -32.33 10.88
N GLN A 69 -6.28 -33.64 11.10
CA GLN A 69 -7.42 -34.23 11.80
C GLN A 69 -7.35 -34.00 13.31
N VAL A 70 -6.14 -33.98 13.88
CA VAL A 70 -5.93 -33.84 15.33
C VAL A 70 -5.97 -32.38 15.78
N THR A 71 -5.55 -31.45 14.92
CA THR A 71 -5.37 -30.03 15.28
C THR A 71 -6.47 -29.11 14.76
N ASP A 72 -7.42 -29.65 13.98
CA ASP A 72 -8.44 -28.88 13.25
C ASP A 72 -7.85 -27.79 12.32
N VAL A 73 -6.57 -27.91 11.95
CA VAL A 73 -5.90 -27.01 11.00
C VAL A 73 -5.97 -27.61 9.59
N PRO A 74 -6.33 -26.82 8.56
CA PRO A 74 -6.35 -27.31 7.18
C PRO A 74 -5.00 -27.89 6.73
N ALA A 75 -5.04 -29.04 6.06
CA ALA A 75 -3.82 -29.68 5.53
C ALA A 75 -3.06 -28.77 4.54
N ASP A 76 -3.77 -27.94 3.79
CA ASP A 76 -3.19 -26.98 2.85
C ASP A 76 -2.33 -25.93 3.57
N ASP A 77 -2.77 -25.45 4.73
CA ASP A 77 -2.03 -24.47 5.54
C ASP A 77 -0.80 -25.10 6.19
N LEU A 78 -0.93 -26.32 6.73
CA LEU A 78 0.18 -27.09 7.29
C LEU A 78 1.25 -27.39 6.22
N ALA A 79 0.83 -27.81 5.02
CA ALA A 79 1.74 -28.04 3.90
C ALA A 79 2.43 -26.73 3.47
N ARG A 80 1.68 -25.62 3.40
CA ARG A 80 2.22 -24.30 3.06
C ARG A 80 3.29 -23.84 4.07
N TRP A 81 3.08 -24.00 5.37
CA TRP A 81 4.06 -23.60 6.38
C TRP A 81 5.31 -24.50 6.37
N ARG A 82 5.12 -25.82 6.22
CA ARG A 82 6.24 -26.76 6.07
C ARG A 82 7.09 -26.45 4.84
N ASP A 83 6.46 -26.22 3.69
CA ASP A 83 7.15 -25.91 2.43
C ASP A 83 7.85 -24.55 2.45
N GLN A 84 7.36 -23.60 3.24
CA GLN A 84 8.02 -22.30 3.45
C GLN A 84 9.29 -22.44 4.30
N ALA A 85 9.27 -23.25 5.35
CA ALA A 85 10.45 -23.54 6.16
C ALA A 85 11.51 -24.35 5.40
N ALA A 86 11.08 -25.30 4.56
CA ALA A 86 11.99 -26.12 3.75
C ALA A 86 12.70 -25.34 2.63
N LYS A 87 12.17 -24.17 2.22
CA LYS A 87 12.82 -23.32 1.21
C LYS A 87 14.03 -22.62 1.82
N PRO A 88 15.26 -22.89 1.34
CA PRO A 88 16.42 -22.15 1.78
C PRO A 88 16.19 -20.68 1.48
N ALA A 89 16.33 -19.81 2.48
CA ALA A 89 16.27 -18.37 2.29
C ALA A 89 17.21 -18.01 1.13
N ARG A 90 16.64 -17.68 -0.05
CA ARG A 90 17.40 -17.19 -1.20
C ARG A 90 17.89 -15.78 -0.89
N GLY A 91 18.83 -15.68 0.04
CA GLY A 91 19.67 -14.53 0.32
C GLY A 91 20.69 -14.37 -0.80
N GLY A 92 20.20 -14.15 -2.02
CA GLY A 92 21.03 -13.74 -3.14
C GLY A 92 21.67 -12.40 -2.78
N LYS A 93 22.97 -12.43 -2.49
CA LYS A 93 23.84 -11.26 -2.38
C LYS A 93 23.65 -10.40 -3.64
N ARG A 94 22.77 -9.38 -3.59
CA ARG A 94 22.82 -8.28 -4.55
C ARG A 94 24.07 -7.48 -4.20
N LYS A 95 25.19 -7.77 -4.90
CA LYS A 95 26.32 -6.84 -4.97
C LYS A 95 25.76 -5.50 -5.47
N ARG A 96 25.63 -4.52 -4.57
CA ARG A 96 25.51 -3.12 -4.97
C ARG A 96 26.76 -2.76 -5.78
N PRO A 97 26.64 -2.22 -7.00
CA PRO A 97 27.79 -1.63 -7.65
C PRO A 97 28.32 -0.51 -6.75
N SER A 98 29.58 -0.64 -6.33
CA SER A 98 30.33 0.43 -5.69
C SER A 98 30.37 1.62 -6.67
N ALA A 99 29.79 2.75 -6.28
CA ALA A 99 29.90 3.99 -7.03
C ALA A 99 31.36 4.45 -6.96
N LYS A 100 32.11 4.19 -8.04
CA LYS A 100 33.49 4.69 -8.18
C LYS A 100 33.43 6.20 -8.40
N LYS A 101 33.90 6.93 -7.40
CA LYS A 101 34.21 8.36 -7.41
C LYS A 101 35.14 8.66 -8.61
N ASN A 102 34.70 9.52 -9.53
CA ASN A 102 35.57 10.17 -10.50
C ASN A 102 35.35 11.68 -10.36
N ASP A 103 36.23 12.31 -9.59
CA ASP A 103 36.53 13.74 -9.68
C ASP A 103 37.43 13.97 -10.91
N ALA A 104 36.94 14.73 -11.90
CA ALA A 104 37.78 15.61 -12.72
C ALA A 104 36.90 16.67 -13.42
N PRO A 105 37.34 17.94 -13.50
CA PRO A 105 36.53 19.06 -13.97
C PRO A 105 36.64 19.23 -15.49
N GLY A 106 35.51 19.19 -16.20
CA GLY A 106 35.43 19.43 -17.63
C GLY A 106 34.39 20.50 -17.95
N LYS A 107 34.87 21.73 -18.13
CA LYS A 107 34.11 22.91 -18.56
C LYS A 107 33.71 22.75 -20.03
N GLY A 108 32.43 22.86 -20.37
CA GLY A 108 32.01 22.90 -21.79
C GLY A 108 30.51 22.78 -22.06
N THR A 109 29.83 23.93 -22.02
CA THR A 109 28.75 24.35 -22.93
C THR A 109 27.34 23.77 -22.75
N GLN A 110 26.43 24.69 -22.40
CA GLN A 110 24.97 24.58 -22.40
C GLN A 110 24.39 24.21 -23.78
N ALA A 111 23.37 23.36 -23.79
CA ALA A 111 22.21 23.53 -24.65
C ALA A 111 20.99 22.91 -23.95
N ALA A 112 20.07 23.77 -23.53
CA ALA A 112 18.79 23.42 -22.96
C ALA A 112 17.79 23.15 -24.08
N THR A 113 17.14 21.98 -24.12
CA THR A 113 15.73 21.86 -24.55
C THR A 113 15.15 20.48 -24.24
N ALA A 114 13.84 20.48 -23.96
CA ALA A 114 12.89 19.37 -23.90
C ALA A 114 12.62 18.69 -22.54
N ALA A 115 11.70 19.29 -21.78
CA ALA A 115 10.67 18.50 -21.09
C ALA A 115 9.30 19.05 -21.47
N ARG A 116 8.63 18.31 -22.34
CA ARG A 116 7.30 18.54 -22.91
C ARG A 116 6.25 18.57 -21.79
N ALA A 117 5.53 19.67 -21.70
CA ALA A 117 4.38 19.82 -20.81
C ALA A 117 3.25 18.84 -21.18
N THR A 118 2.92 17.91 -20.29
CA THR A 118 1.64 17.19 -20.34
C THR A 118 0.58 17.99 -19.58
N ARG A 119 -0.12 18.82 -20.37
CA ARG A 119 -1.52 19.27 -20.26
C ARG A 119 -2.24 19.02 -18.90
N PRO A 120 -2.62 20.08 -18.17
CA PRO A 120 -3.67 20.00 -17.16
C PRO A 120 -5.02 19.73 -17.82
N ALA A 121 -5.72 18.68 -17.41
CA ALA A 121 -7.11 18.48 -17.74
C ALA A 121 -7.95 19.55 -17.00
N ALA A 122 -8.64 20.38 -17.77
CA ALA A 122 -9.60 21.36 -17.23
C ALA A 122 -10.84 20.62 -16.70
N PRO A 123 -11.39 21.03 -15.55
CA PRO A 123 -12.68 20.54 -15.07
C PRO A 123 -13.81 21.41 -15.64
N ALA A 124 -14.81 20.78 -16.25
CA ALA A 124 -16.11 21.41 -16.46
C ALA A 124 -17.20 20.37 -16.13
N ALA A 125 -17.86 20.60 -15.02
CA ALA A 125 -19.20 20.09 -14.72
C ALA A 125 -20.22 21.21 -15.06
N PRO A 126 -21.50 21.05 -14.75
CA PRO A 126 -22.53 20.20 -15.38
C PRO A 126 -23.70 21.06 -15.90
N GLU A 127 -24.60 20.51 -16.74
CA GLU A 127 -25.99 20.98 -16.98
C GLU A 127 -26.54 20.23 -18.21
N SER A 128 -27.82 19.96 -18.44
CA SER A 128 -29.00 19.68 -17.62
C SER A 128 -30.07 19.22 -18.64
N VAL A 129 -30.78 18.15 -18.31
CA VAL A 129 -32.14 17.73 -18.70
C VAL A 129 -32.73 17.96 -20.11
N ALA A 130 -33.36 16.86 -20.58
CA ALA A 130 -34.73 16.76 -21.11
C ALA A 130 -34.94 16.43 -22.60
N GLY A 131 -35.74 15.37 -22.81
CA GLY A 131 -36.48 15.03 -24.02
C GLY A 131 -35.78 13.96 -24.88
N GLY A 132 -36.33 12.79 -25.16
CA GLY A 132 -37.66 12.24 -24.98
C GLY A 132 -37.85 11.12 -26.03
N ALA A 133 -38.49 10.03 -25.62
CA ALA A 133 -39.12 8.98 -26.42
C ALA A 133 -38.25 8.04 -27.30
N ALA A 134 -38.26 6.75 -26.90
CA ALA A 134 -38.91 5.64 -27.60
C ALA A 134 -38.05 4.36 -27.61
N GLY A 135 -38.58 3.26 -27.03
CA GLY A 135 -37.97 1.94 -27.17
C GLY A 135 -38.40 0.93 -26.12
N ARG A 136 -39.57 0.32 -26.34
CA ARG A 136 -40.17 -0.81 -25.61
C ARG A 136 -39.17 -1.91 -25.22
N VAL A 137 -39.30 -2.47 -24.02
CA VAL A 137 -39.01 -3.90 -23.79
C VAL A 137 -40.04 -4.49 -22.81
N ALA A 138 -40.55 -5.66 -23.17
CA ALA A 138 -41.60 -6.42 -22.52
C ALA A 138 -41.06 -7.39 -21.45
N SER A 139 -42.02 -8.07 -20.78
CA SER A 139 -41.92 -9.20 -19.82
C SER A 139 -42.06 -8.74 -18.35
N HIS A 140 -42.89 -9.35 -17.49
CA HIS A 140 -43.63 -10.61 -17.47
C HIS A 140 -44.81 -10.47 -16.46
#